data_AF-A0A2K3DEA6-F1
#
_entry.id   AF-A0A2K3DEA6-F1
#
_cell.length_a   1.000
_cell.length_b   1.000
_cell.length_c   1.000
_cell.angle_alpha   90.00
_cell.angle_beta   90.00
_cell.angle_gamma   90.00
#
_symmetry.space_group_name_H-M   'P 1'
#
loop_
_entity.id
_entity.type
_entity.pdbx_description
1 polymer ?
#
loop_
_entity_poly.entity_id
_entity_poly.type
_entity_poly.pdbx_seq_one_letter_code
_entity_poly.pdbx_strand_id
1 'polypeptide(L)'
;MVDFKPLVGSEMYTGHTTRAVLEDTLRLVMRYLPGPPILMDRNRVDTSGATTGSLRPDFLAWVNGVLLLKGEEKAAASELQHAVQELTTKVSDAWAAGLLPHTPLPSMLAYAAAGAVLQFFCIEHVGSGGVQATPISGIMDLATAPARLQALTASFNIWRLLAGYASQGPTAPIAMGQVVSSPDGLRTYCLLPGFFRKSIRQFSLHARYTSFKLLQELYGKMSEQKHRLSIIQACDVNGVAGPRLQQHDDTYVVHLAPVGQPCMGPPATESDLACAVLGVLRGLAALHSEGYVHRDVRWPNVIFLPAERRWLLIDLEHAGQEGCDCSKEPFPLPFWSERTLDDGKYTAQSDMRMVAEQLMSHLSFPLEDSGQELRQRLLGKRFSAAQALRHRWLARASGR
;
A
#
# COMPACT_ATOMS: atom_id res chain seq x y z
N MET A 1 -36.04 -33.96 23.79
CA MET A 1 -35.19 -33.62 22.63
C MET A 1 -35.46 -32.16 22.31
N VAL A 2 -34.54 -31.28 22.63
CA VAL A 2 -34.64 -29.87 22.23
C VAL A 2 -34.16 -29.82 20.78
N ASP A 3 -35.11 -29.63 19.88
CA ASP A 3 -34.88 -29.53 18.45
C ASP A 3 -34.24 -28.17 18.17
N PHE A 4 -32.91 -28.13 18.11
CA PHE A 4 -32.20 -26.94 17.63
C PHE A 4 -32.42 -26.86 16.12
N LYS A 5 -33.41 -26.07 15.69
CA LYS A 5 -33.48 -25.63 14.29
C LYS A 5 -32.19 -24.86 13.99
N PRO A 6 -31.37 -25.26 13.00
CA PRO A 6 -30.23 -24.45 12.61
C PRO A 6 -30.78 -23.09 12.16
N LEU A 7 -30.36 -22.02 12.85
CA LEU A 7 -30.50 -20.68 12.28
C LEU A 7 -29.82 -20.71 10.91
N VAL A 8 -30.46 -20.07 9.93
CA VAL A 8 -29.92 -19.78 8.60
C VAL A 8 -28.40 -19.58 8.70
N GLY A 9 -27.64 -20.40 7.97
CA GLY A 9 -26.17 -20.41 8.07
C GLY A 9 -25.61 -19.01 7.93
N SER A 10 -24.65 -18.63 8.78
CA SER A 10 -23.98 -17.33 8.68
C SER A 10 -22.58 -17.52 8.06
N GLU A 11 -22.05 -16.49 7.42
CA GLU A 11 -20.67 -16.48 6.92
C GLU A 11 -19.66 -16.80 8.04
N MET A 12 -19.96 -16.43 9.28
CA MET A 12 -19.16 -16.80 10.46
C MET A 12 -19.05 -18.33 10.63
N TYR A 13 -20.15 -19.07 10.50
CA TYR A 13 -20.13 -20.54 10.61
C TYR A 13 -19.38 -21.19 9.44
N THR A 14 -19.57 -20.68 8.22
CA THR A 14 -18.78 -21.08 7.05
C THR A 14 -17.29 -20.89 7.33
N GLY A 15 -16.91 -19.69 7.79
CA GLY A 15 -15.53 -19.35 8.12
C GLY A 15 -14.91 -20.18 9.24
N HIS A 16 -15.69 -20.57 10.26
CA HIS A 16 -15.22 -21.49 11.29
C HIS A 16 -14.92 -22.88 10.72
N THR A 17 -15.76 -23.37 9.81
CA THR A 17 -15.62 -24.71 9.22
C THR A 17 -14.42 -24.77 8.27
N THR A 18 -14.26 -23.75 7.41
CA THR A 18 -13.10 -23.64 6.51
C THR A 18 -11.79 -23.44 7.28
N ARG A 19 -11.81 -22.63 8.35
CA ARG A 19 -10.65 -22.42 9.23
C ARG A 19 -10.09 -23.73 9.76
N ALA A 20 -10.94 -24.63 10.22
CA ALA A 20 -10.51 -25.89 10.81
C ALA A 20 -9.74 -26.78 9.80
N VAL A 21 -10.19 -26.83 8.54
CA VAL A 21 -9.59 -27.72 7.52
C VAL A 21 -8.44 -27.07 6.74
N LEU A 22 -8.33 -25.74 6.74
CA LEU A 22 -7.31 -25.01 5.99
C LEU A 22 -6.35 -24.27 6.92
N GLU A 23 -6.81 -23.19 7.54
CA GLU A 23 -5.96 -22.27 8.30
C GLU A 23 -5.29 -22.95 9.51
N ASP A 24 -6.05 -23.71 10.30
CA ASP A 24 -5.52 -24.42 11.45
C ASP A 24 -4.59 -25.57 11.01
N THR A 25 -4.87 -26.18 9.85
CA THR A 25 -3.97 -27.18 9.24
C THR A 25 -2.64 -26.54 8.82
N LEU A 26 -2.68 -25.41 8.12
CA LEU A 26 -1.48 -24.67 7.73
C LEU A 26 -0.67 -24.23 8.96
N ARG A 27 -1.33 -23.76 10.04
CA ARG A 27 -0.67 -23.43 11.31
C ARG A 27 0.02 -24.63 11.95
N LEU A 28 -0.65 -25.78 11.99
CA LEU A 28 -0.07 -27.00 12.53
C LEU A 28 1.14 -27.45 11.70
N VAL A 29 1.02 -27.41 10.38
CA VAL A 29 2.12 -27.74 9.48
C VAL A 29 3.32 -26.81 9.72
N MET A 30 3.12 -25.50 9.78
CA MET A 30 4.19 -24.53 10.06
C MET A 30 4.84 -24.71 11.44
N ARG A 31 4.09 -25.23 12.42
CA ARG A 31 4.61 -25.49 13.77
C ARG A 31 5.53 -26.71 13.82
N TYR A 32 5.24 -27.73 13.02
CA TYR A 32 5.89 -29.06 13.16
C TYR A 32 6.78 -29.44 11.98
N LEU A 33 6.61 -28.83 10.81
CA LEU A 33 7.45 -29.07 9.64
C LEU A 33 8.31 -27.85 9.35
N PRO A 34 9.59 -28.04 8.98
CA PRO A 34 10.42 -26.95 8.50
C PRO A 34 9.82 -26.41 7.19
N GLY A 35 9.72 -25.10 7.08
CA GLY A 35 9.12 -24.45 5.92
C GLY A 35 9.23 -22.93 6.02
N PRO A 36 8.82 -22.22 4.96
CA PRO A 36 8.85 -20.77 4.95
C PRO A 36 7.80 -20.19 5.91
N PRO A 37 7.99 -18.96 6.38
CA PRO A 37 6.93 -18.23 7.05
C PRO A 37 5.78 -17.98 6.06
N ILE A 38 4.58 -18.47 6.40
CA ILE A 38 3.34 -18.12 5.71
C ILE A 38 2.61 -17.13 6.60
N LEU A 39 2.42 -15.91 6.10
CA LEU A 39 1.59 -14.93 6.77
C LEU A 39 0.15 -15.17 6.37
N MET A 40 -0.77 -15.17 7.33
CA MET A 40 -2.20 -15.35 7.08
C MET A 40 -2.97 -14.25 7.79
N ASP A 41 -3.99 -13.72 7.14
CA ASP A 41 -4.91 -12.77 7.74
C ASP A 41 -6.33 -13.00 7.23
N ARG A 42 -7.31 -12.61 8.04
CA ARG A 42 -8.72 -12.65 7.68
C ARG A 42 -9.28 -11.25 7.65
N ASN A 43 -10.22 -11.01 6.75
CA ASN A 43 -11.02 -9.81 6.80
C ASN A 43 -11.95 -9.89 8.00
N ARG A 44 -11.64 -9.15 9.07
CA ARG A 44 -12.59 -8.99 10.17
C ARG A 44 -13.61 -7.96 9.71
N VAL A 45 -14.90 -8.27 9.89
CA VAL A 45 -15.98 -7.30 9.70
C VAL A 45 -15.70 -6.12 10.63
N ASP A 46 -15.07 -5.08 10.11
CA ASP A 46 -14.92 -3.81 10.80
C ASP A 46 -16.30 -3.16 10.74
N THR A 47 -16.85 -2.80 11.90
CA THR A 47 -18.15 -2.10 12.04
C THR A 47 -18.14 -0.71 11.38
N SER A 48 -17.03 -0.31 10.76
CA SER A 48 -16.79 0.97 10.10
C SER A 48 -17.30 1.06 8.66
N GLY A 49 -17.85 -0.03 8.08
CA GLY A 49 -18.55 0.01 6.78
C GLY A 49 -17.70 0.54 5.60
N ALA A 50 -16.37 0.48 5.70
CA ALA A 50 -15.50 1.33 4.90
C ALA A 50 -14.74 0.57 3.81
N THR A 51 -15.32 0.43 2.61
CA THR A 51 -14.71 0.14 1.26
C THR A 51 -13.61 -0.95 1.09
N THR A 52 -12.70 -1.14 2.04
CA THR A 52 -11.74 -2.24 2.15
C THR A 52 -12.45 -3.58 2.30
N GLY A 53 -13.54 -3.65 3.08
CA GLY A 53 -14.32 -4.87 3.28
C GLY A 53 -14.88 -5.45 1.97
N SER A 54 -15.35 -4.58 1.07
CA SER A 54 -15.89 -4.97 -0.24
C SER A 54 -14.82 -5.33 -1.27
N LEU A 55 -13.57 -4.91 -1.06
CA LEU A 55 -12.48 -5.10 -2.03
C LEU A 55 -11.49 -6.18 -1.60
N ARG A 56 -11.50 -6.56 -0.32
CA ARG A 56 -10.57 -7.53 0.28
C ARG A 56 -11.28 -8.88 0.52
N PRO A 57 -10.66 -9.99 0.12
CA PRO A 57 -11.16 -11.33 0.42
C PRO A 57 -11.20 -11.65 1.91
N ASP A 58 -12.07 -12.58 2.30
CA ASP A 58 -12.27 -13.02 3.68
C ASP A 58 -11.03 -13.69 4.29
N PHE A 59 -10.25 -14.38 3.46
CA PHE A 59 -9.00 -15.00 3.84
C PHE A 59 -7.90 -14.66 2.84
N LEU A 60 -6.69 -14.39 3.34
CA LEU A 60 -5.51 -14.11 2.54
C LEU A 60 -4.29 -14.78 3.18
N ALA A 61 -3.40 -15.31 2.34
CA ALA A 61 -2.11 -15.84 2.78
C ALA A 61 -0.97 -15.48 1.83
N TRP A 62 0.13 -15.05 2.42
CA TRP A 62 1.31 -14.54 1.71
C TRP A 62 2.56 -15.34 2.04
N VAL A 63 3.43 -15.42 1.05
CA VAL A 63 4.79 -15.97 1.15
C VAL A 63 5.72 -14.99 0.44
N ASN A 64 6.85 -14.63 1.07
CA ASN A 64 7.80 -13.63 0.53
C ASN A 64 7.10 -12.31 0.11
N GLY A 65 6.06 -11.89 0.84
CA GLY A 65 5.27 -10.70 0.52
C GLY A 65 4.32 -10.84 -0.68
N VAL A 66 4.25 -12.01 -1.33
CA VAL A 66 3.37 -12.28 -2.47
C VAL A 66 2.09 -12.96 -2.01
N LEU A 67 0.94 -12.49 -2.49
CA LEU A 67 -0.36 -13.12 -2.21
C LEU A 67 -0.49 -14.38 -3.07
N LEU A 68 -0.51 -15.55 -2.43
CA LEU A 68 -0.53 -16.85 -3.12
C LEU A 68 -1.77 -17.67 -2.83
N LEU A 69 -2.51 -17.35 -1.78
CA LEU A 69 -3.76 -18.02 -1.44
C LEU A 69 -4.77 -17.01 -0.93
N LYS A 70 -6.00 -17.07 -1.43
CA LYS A 70 -7.11 -16.30 -0.89
C LYS A 70 -8.40 -17.10 -0.80
N GLY A 71 -9.36 -16.61 -0.02
CA GLY A 71 -10.63 -17.27 0.19
C GLY A 71 -11.79 -16.30 0.29
N GLU A 72 -12.95 -16.74 -0.19
CA GLU A 72 -14.23 -16.05 -0.04
C GLU A 72 -15.26 -17.02 0.56
N GLU A 73 -16.08 -16.49 1.45
CA GLU A 73 -17.04 -17.25 2.25
C GLU A 73 -18.43 -16.64 2.14
N LYS A 74 -19.44 -17.50 1.95
CA LYS A 74 -20.84 -17.11 1.92
C LYS A 74 -21.66 -17.91 2.94
N ALA A 75 -22.80 -17.35 3.28
CA ALA A 75 -23.68 -17.88 4.32
C ALA A 75 -24.34 -19.20 3.89
N ALA A 76 -24.97 -19.22 2.72
CA ALA A 76 -25.76 -20.35 2.24
C ALA A 76 -25.06 -21.09 1.10
N ALA A 77 -25.16 -22.43 1.08
CA ALA A 77 -24.53 -23.26 0.04
C ALA A 77 -24.93 -22.89 -1.41
N SER A 78 -26.13 -22.34 -1.60
CA SER A 78 -26.60 -21.81 -2.89
C SER A 78 -25.78 -20.61 -3.41
N GLU A 79 -25.01 -19.95 -2.54
CA GLU A 79 -24.20 -18.78 -2.85
C GLU A 79 -22.76 -19.12 -3.22
N LEU A 80 -22.41 -20.41 -3.38
CA LEU A 80 -21.06 -20.82 -3.77
C LEU A 80 -20.59 -20.10 -5.05
N GLN A 81 -21.46 -19.91 -6.03
CA GLN A 81 -21.12 -19.19 -7.26
C GLN A 81 -20.84 -17.70 -7.02
N HIS A 82 -21.49 -17.08 -6.03
CA HIS A 82 -21.18 -15.69 -5.65
C HIS A 82 -19.79 -15.62 -5.00
N ALA A 83 -19.43 -16.57 -4.14
CA ALA A 83 -18.07 -16.67 -3.59
C ALA A 83 -17.02 -16.83 -4.71
N VAL A 84 -17.29 -17.66 -5.72
CA VAL A 84 -16.40 -17.84 -6.87
C VAL A 84 -16.27 -16.56 -7.72
N GLN A 85 -17.35 -15.82 -7.93
CA GLN A 85 -17.29 -14.54 -8.63
C GLN A 85 -16.40 -13.54 -7.88
N GLU A 86 -16.56 -13.43 -6.56
CA GLU A 86 -15.75 -12.56 -5.71
C GLU A 86 -14.25 -12.92 -5.73
N LEU A 87 -13.92 -14.20 -5.95
CA LEU A 87 -12.52 -14.61 -6.17
C LEU A 87 -11.88 -13.94 -7.39
N THR A 88 -12.64 -13.53 -8.39
CA THR A 88 -12.08 -12.86 -9.58
C THR A 88 -12.18 -11.34 -9.54
N THR A 89 -12.95 -10.77 -8.60
CA THR A 89 -13.17 -9.33 -8.50
C THR A 89 -12.45 -8.67 -7.31
N LYS A 90 -12.26 -9.38 -6.20
CA LYS A 90 -11.55 -8.87 -5.01
C LYS A 90 -10.10 -9.28 -5.03
N VAL A 91 -9.16 -8.33 -5.13
CA VAL A 91 -7.71 -8.61 -5.14
C VAL A 91 -7.38 -9.74 -6.14
N SER A 92 -7.60 -9.48 -7.42
CA SER A 92 -7.40 -10.45 -8.50
C SER A 92 -5.92 -10.79 -8.73
N ASP A 93 -5.01 -9.87 -8.38
CA ASP A 93 -3.61 -9.95 -8.73
C ASP A 93 -2.76 -10.32 -7.50
N ALA A 94 -1.68 -11.08 -7.71
CA ALA A 94 -0.78 -11.48 -6.64
C ALA A 94 0.12 -10.32 -6.12
N TRP A 95 0.45 -9.38 -7.01
CA TRP A 95 1.13 -8.12 -6.70
C TRP A 95 0.84 -7.08 -7.78
N ALA A 96 1.05 -5.80 -7.46
CA ALA A 96 0.96 -4.75 -8.45
C ALA A 96 2.20 -4.83 -9.37
N ALA A 97 2.00 -4.95 -10.69
CA ALA A 97 3.10 -5.10 -11.66
C ALA A 97 4.19 -4.03 -11.52
N GLY A 98 3.84 -2.83 -11.06
CA GLY A 98 4.80 -1.75 -10.75
C GLY A 98 5.78 -2.05 -9.60
N LEU A 99 5.55 -3.08 -8.78
CA LEU A 99 6.45 -3.46 -7.68
C LEU A 99 7.52 -4.47 -8.10
N LEU A 100 7.24 -5.33 -9.06
CA LEU A 100 8.16 -6.33 -9.59
C LEU A 100 8.04 -6.35 -11.12
N PRO A 101 8.58 -5.31 -11.79
CA PRO A 101 8.51 -5.24 -13.24
C PRO A 101 9.25 -6.43 -13.86
N HIS A 102 8.72 -6.94 -14.98
CA HIS A 102 9.30 -8.07 -15.73
C HIS A 102 9.24 -9.43 -15.03
N THR A 103 8.67 -9.53 -13.83
CA THR A 103 8.39 -10.81 -13.19
C THR A 103 6.99 -11.30 -13.56
N PRO A 104 6.83 -12.49 -14.15
CA PRO A 104 5.51 -13.06 -14.41
C PRO A 104 4.71 -13.20 -13.12
N LEU A 105 3.44 -12.81 -13.17
CA LEU A 105 2.49 -13.03 -12.07
C LEU A 105 2.25 -14.54 -11.91
N PRO A 106 2.36 -15.12 -10.71
CA PRO A 106 2.10 -16.51 -10.46
C PRO A 106 0.61 -16.73 -10.54
N SER A 107 0.24 -17.97 -10.83
CA SER A 107 -1.10 -18.43 -10.53
C SER A 107 -1.35 -18.35 -9.02
N MET A 108 -2.52 -17.89 -8.62
CA MET A 108 -2.91 -17.77 -7.22
C MET A 108 -3.83 -18.92 -6.84
N LEU A 109 -3.56 -19.59 -5.73
CA LEU A 109 -4.49 -20.58 -5.19
C LEU A 109 -5.68 -19.85 -4.57
N ALA A 110 -6.84 -20.48 -4.61
CA ALA A 110 -8.01 -19.92 -3.98
C ALA A 110 -8.95 -20.99 -3.44
N TYR A 111 -9.84 -20.59 -2.54
CA TYR A 111 -11.00 -21.39 -2.18
C TYR A 111 -12.26 -20.54 -2.17
N ALA A 112 -13.38 -21.15 -2.56
CA ALA A 112 -14.71 -20.60 -2.34
C ALA A 112 -15.45 -21.54 -1.39
N ALA A 113 -16.10 -20.98 -0.38
CA ALA A 113 -16.91 -21.74 0.56
C ALA A 113 -18.27 -21.08 0.78
N ALA A 114 -19.30 -21.91 0.98
CA ALA A 114 -20.65 -21.41 1.23
C ALA A 114 -21.43 -22.42 2.08
N GLY A 115 -21.90 -22.02 3.26
CA GLY A 115 -22.43 -22.97 4.24
C GLY A 115 -21.42 -24.09 4.57
N ALA A 116 -21.76 -25.35 4.26
CA ALA A 116 -20.88 -26.50 4.46
C ALA A 116 -20.06 -26.88 3.22
N VAL A 117 -20.28 -26.24 2.06
CA VAL A 117 -19.57 -26.60 0.83
C VAL A 117 -18.28 -25.81 0.65
N LEU A 118 -17.24 -26.48 0.15
CA LEU A 118 -15.92 -25.93 -0.14
C LEU A 118 -15.44 -26.41 -1.51
N GLN A 119 -14.81 -25.54 -2.28
CA GLN A 119 -14.11 -25.91 -3.51
C GLN A 119 -12.82 -25.09 -3.66
N PHE A 120 -11.75 -25.72 -4.14
CA PHE A 120 -10.47 -25.06 -4.41
C PHE A 120 -10.34 -24.70 -5.90
N PHE A 121 -9.65 -23.58 -6.14
CA PHE A 121 -9.45 -22.98 -7.45
C PHE A 121 -7.99 -22.58 -7.65
N CYS A 122 -7.61 -22.46 -8.91
CA CYS A 122 -6.42 -21.75 -9.35
C CYS A 122 -6.87 -20.51 -10.14
N ILE A 123 -6.36 -19.35 -9.79
CA ILE A 123 -6.64 -18.07 -10.45
C ILE A 123 -5.45 -17.75 -11.35
N GLU A 124 -5.73 -17.57 -12.64
CA GLU A 124 -4.72 -17.33 -13.67
C GLU A 124 -5.10 -16.09 -14.48
N HIS A 125 -4.09 -15.36 -14.97
CA HIS A 125 -4.32 -14.25 -15.89
C HIS A 125 -4.67 -14.78 -17.28
N VAL A 126 -5.75 -14.26 -17.86
CA VAL A 126 -6.21 -14.58 -19.22
C VAL A 126 -6.22 -13.32 -20.07
N GLY A 127 -5.43 -13.33 -21.14
CA GLY A 127 -5.44 -12.30 -22.18
C GLY A 127 -5.24 -10.88 -21.66
N SER A 128 -6.01 -9.93 -22.20
CA SER A 128 -5.85 -8.47 -22.03
C SER A 128 -6.30 -7.93 -20.66
N GLY A 129 -5.90 -8.58 -19.56
CA GLY A 129 -6.03 -8.04 -18.19
C GLY A 129 -7.15 -8.65 -17.35
N GLY A 130 -7.73 -9.78 -17.74
CA GLY A 130 -8.68 -10.53 -16.91
C GLY A 130 -8.00 -11.61 -16.07
N VAL A 131 -8.70 -12.09 -15.05
CA VAL A 131 -8.35 -13.33 -14.35
C VAL A 131 -9.47 -14.35 -14.49
N GLN A 132 -9.10 -15.63 -14.47
CA GLN A 132 -10.03 -16.75 -14.50
C GLN A 132 -9.77 -17.65 -13.29
N ALA A 133 -10.83 -17.98 -12.55
CA ALA A 133 -10.79 -19.00 -11.52
C ALA A 133 -11.16 -20.36 -12.10
N THR A 134 -10.19 -21.27 -12.19
CA THR A 134 -10.37 -22.64 -12.66
C THR A 134 -10.47 -23.59 -11.47
N PRO A 135 -11.54 -24.41 -11.35
CA PRO A 135 -11.64 -25.39 -10.28
C PRO A 135 -10.50 -26.41 -10.34
N ILE A 136 -9.83 -26.64 -9.22
CA ILE A 136 -8.78 -27.67 -9.06
C ILE A 136 -9.19 -28.77 -8.09
N SER A 137 -10.43 -28.74 -7.61
CA SER A 137 -11.06 -29.81 -6.84
C SER A 137 -12.53 -29.98 -7.23
N GLY A 138 -13.12 -31.11 -6.86
CA GLY A 138 -14.57 -31.23 -6.76
C GLY A 138 -15.14 -30.37 -5.62
N ILE A 139 -16.46 -30.23 -5.58
CA ILE A 139 -17.18 -29.60 -4.46
C ILE A 139 -17.20 -30.60 -3.29
N MET A 140 -16.74 -30.16 -2.12
CA MET A 140 -16.66 -30.96 -0.90
C MET A 140 -17.71 -30.48 0.10
N ASP A 141 -18.52 -31.39 0.62
CA ASP A 141 -19.45 -31.11 1.73
C ASP A 141 -18.79 -31.42 3.07
N LEU A 142 -18.32 -30.38 3.76
CA LEU A 142 -17.60 -30.46 5.03
C LEU A 142 -18.45 -31.02 6.19
N ALA A 143 -19.76 -31.19 6.01
CA ALA A 143 -20.58 -31.95 6.95
C ALA A 143 -20.16 -33.43 7.01
N THR A 144 -19.56 -33.96 5.94
CA THR A 144 -19.16 -35.36 5.84
C THR A 144 -17.68 -35.57 6.19
N ALA A 145 -17.36 -36.67 6.88
CA ALA A 145 -15.98 -36.99 7.24
C ALA A 145 -15.05 -37.20 6.03
N PRO A 146 -15.46 -37.90 4.94
CA PRO A 146 -14.62 -38.08 3.76
C PRO A 146 -14.24 -36.75 3.09
N ALA A 147 -15.18 -35.83 2.95
CA ALA A 147 -14.92 -34.52 2.35
C ALA A 147 -14.00 -33.67 3.23
N ARG A 148 -14.12 -33.73 4.56
CA ARG A 148 -13.16 -33.08 5.47
C ARG A 148 -11.74 -33.63 5.29
N LEU A 149 -11.58 -34.94 5.11
CA LEU A 149 -10.27 -35.55 4.85
C LEU A 149 -9.70 -35.09 3.49
N GLN A 150 -10.55 -34.97 2.46
CA GLN A 150 -10.15 -34.42 1.16
C GLN A 150 -9.68 -32.96 1.29
N ALA A 151 -10.42 -32.13 2.03
CA ALA A 151 -10.06 -30.74 2.28
C ALA A 151 -8.73 -30.62 3.03
N LEU A 152 -8.53 -31.42 4.09
CA LEU A 152 -7.25 -31.50 4.80
C LEU A 152 -6.09 -31.88 3.86
N THR A 153 -6.30 -32.89 3.01
CA THR A 153 -5.31 -33.33 2.02
C THR A 153 -4.94 -32.22 1.04
N ALA A 154 -5.95 -31.48 0.57
CA ALA A 154 -5.74 -30.31 -0.29
C ALA A 154 -4.93 -29.23 0.43
N SER A 155 -5.21 -28.94 1.71
CA SER A 155 -4.45 -27.99 2.52
C SER A 155 -2.97 -28.37 2.67
N PHE A 156 -2.65 -29.65 2.83
CA PHE A 156 -1.25 -30.12 2.80
C PHE A 156 -0.59 -29.90 1.44
N ASN A 157 -1.31 -30.12 0.34
CA ASN A 157 -0.79 -29.86 -1.01
C ASN A 157 -0.59 -28.37 -1.26
N ILE A 158 -1.51 -27.52 -0.81
CA ILE A 158 -1.36 -26.07 -0.82
C ILE A 158 -0.08 -25.67 -0.08
N TRP A 159 0.14 -26.18 1.14
CA TRP A 159 1.39 -25.91 1.86
C TRP A 159 2.63 -26.30 1.05
N ARG A 160 2.66 -27.46 0.39
CA ARG A 160 3.79 -27.89 -0.45
C ARG A 160 4.04 -26.91 -1.61
N LEU A 161 2.98 -26.41 -2.25
CA LEU A 161 3.08 -25.41 -3.32
C LEU A 161 3.62 -24.08 -2.80
N LEU A 162 3.11 -23.61 -1.65
CA LEU A 162 3.60 -22.40 -0.97
C LEU A 162 5.08 -22.53 -0.57
N ALA A 163 5.48 -23.70 -0.06
CA ALA A 163 6.86 -24.01 0.27
C ALA A 163 7.78 -24.02 -0.96
N GLY A 164 7.30 -24.61 -2.06
CA GLY A 164 7.99 -24.57 -3.36
C GLY A 164 8.21 -23.14 -3.83
N TYR A 165 7.16 -22.31 -3.83
CA TYR A 165 7.27 -20.90 -4.20
C TYR A 165 8.29 -20.16 -3.32
N ALA A 166 8.27 -20.35 -2.00
CA ALA A 166 9.18 -19.63 -1.12
C ALA A 166 10.67 -19.85 -1.45
N SER A 167 11.01 -21.03 -1.99
CA SER A 167 12.38 -21.41 -2.32
C SER A 167 12.91 -20.84 -3.64
N GLN A 168 12.01 -20.40 -4.54
CA GLN A 168 12.37 -20.01 -5.91
C GLN A 168 11.76 -18.67 -6.36
N GLY A 169 10.71 -18.22 -5.69
CA GLY A 169 9.92 -17.05 -6.05
C GLY A 169 10.54 -15.74 -5.58
N PRO A 170 10.24 -14.63 -6.26
CA PRO A 170 10.66 -13.30 -5.85
C PRO A 170 10.04 -12.89 -4.51
N THR A 171 10.67 -11.93 -3.86
CA THR A 171 10.09 -11.21 -2.72
C THR A 171 9.42 -9.93 -3.22
N ALA A 172 8.13 -9.76 -2.90
CA ALA A 172 7.44 -8.50 -3.15
C ALA A 172 7.66 -7.51 -1.99
N PRO A 173 7.99 -6.23 -2.28
CA PRO A 173 8.28 -5.24 -1.24
C PRO A 173 7.02 -4.80 -0.47
N ILE A 174 5.84 -4.91 -1.08
CA ILE A 174 4.55 -4.60 -0.46
C ILE A 174 3.58 -5.72 -0.83
N ALA A 175 2.94 -6.30 0.18
CA ALA A 175 1.97 -7.37 -0.01
C ALA A 175 0.58 -6.82 -0.37
N MET A 176 0.00 -7.32 -1.47
CA MET A 176 -1.34 -6.94 -1.88
C MET A 176 -2.39 -7.46 -0.89
N GLY A 177 -3.33 -6.61 -0.49
CA GLY A 177 -4.40 -6.92 0.45
C GLY A 177 -3.97 -7.02 1.92
N GLN A 178 -2.67 -6.87 2.24
CA GLN A 178 -2.20 -6.87 3.61
C GLN A 178 -2.46 -5.50 4.26
N VAL A 179 -3.10 -5.50 5.42
CA VAL A 179 -3.26 -4.30 6.24
C VAL A 179 -2.06 -4.19 7.19
N VAL A 180 -1.28 -3.13 7.02
CA VAL A 180 -0.13 -2.81 7.88
C VAL A 180 -0.49 -1.61 8.75
N SER A 181 -0.24 -1.70 10.05
CA SER A 181 -0.46 -0.61 10.99
C SER A 181 0.85 0.07 11.36
N SER A 182 0.82 1.38 11.61
CA SER A 182 1.93 2.08 12.26
C SER A 182 2.12 1.59 13.70
N PRO A 183 3.30 1.81 14.31
CA PRO A 183 3.57 1.38 15.69
C PRO A 183 2.60 1.94 16.74
N ASP A 184 2.07 3.14 16.51
CA ASP A 184 1.04 3.76 17.36
C ASP A 184 -0.38 3.21 17.13
N GLY A 185 -0.56 2.33 16.14
CA GLY A 185 -1.85 1.73 15.76
C GLY A 185 -2.83 2.71 15.11
N LEU A 186 -2.47 3.99 14.93
CA LEU A 186 -3.37 5.02 14.43
C LEU A 186 -3.45 5.03 12.90
N ARG A 187 -2.36 4.68 12.20
CA ARG A 187 -2.33 4.68 10.74
C ARG A 187 -2.39 3.27 10.23
N THR A 188 -3.18 3.06 9.18
CA THR A 188 -3.23 1.79 8.46
C THR A 188 -3.00 2.01 6.99
N TYR A 189 -2.39 1.02 6.37
CA TYR A 189 -1.97 1.03 4.99
C TYR A 189 -2.37 -0.30 4.34
N CYS A 190 -3.00 -0.25 3.17
CA CYS A 190 -3.39 -1.44 2.44
C CYS A 190 -3.22 -1.21 0.94
N LEU A 191 -2.38 -2.03 0.31
CA LEU A 191 -2.27 -2.06 -1.14
C LEU A 191 -3.44 -2.84 -1.74
N LEU A 192 -4.21 -2.21 -2.62
CA LEU A 192 -5.29 -2.82 -3.38
C LEU A 192 -4.99 -2.71 -4.87
N PRO A 193 -5.73 -3.42 -5.74
CA PRO A 193 -5.56 -3.30 -7.19
C PRO A 193 -5.65 -1.84 -7.63
N GLY A 194 -4.55 -1.32 -8.18
CA GLY A 194 -4.46 0.04 -8.75
C GLY A 194 -4.19 1.19 -7.76
N PHE A 195 -4.34 1.00 -6.44
CA PHE A 195 -4.17 2.09 -5.48
C PHE A 195 -3.74 1.64 -4.08
N PHE A 196 -3.20 2.59 -3.33
CA PHE A 196 -2.86 2.42 -1.92
C PHE A 196 -3.91 3.11 -1.05
N ARG A 197 -4.54 2.37 -0.14
CA ARG A 197 -5.46 2.94 0.85
C ARG A 197 -4.69 3.28 2.12
N LYS A 198 -4.66 4.57 2.48
CA LYS A 198 -4.16 5.07 3.76
C LYS A 198 -5.33 5.47 4.65
N SER A 199 -5.25 5.17 5.93
CA SER A 199 -6.21 5.67 6.92
C SER A 199 -5.54 6.13 8.19
N ILE A 200 -6.12 7.13 8.84
CA ILE A 200 -5.68 7.66 10.13
C ILE A 200 -6.89 7.68 11.05
N ARG A 201 -6.91 6.77 12.03
CA ARG A 201 -7.91 6.73 13.10
C ARG A 201 -7.67 7.86 14.09
N GLN A 202 -8.73 8.32 14.75
CA GLN A 202 -8.66 9.45 15.68
C GLN A 202 -8.00 10.66 15.00
N PHE A 203 -8.46 11.00 13.80
CA PHE A 203 -7.88 12.05 12.97
C PHE A 203 -7.85 13.40 13.69
N SER A 204 -8.75 13.67 14.63
CA SER A 204 -8.69 14.82 15.53
C SER A 204 -7.33 14.98 16.24
N LEU A 205 -6.65 13.89 16.61
CA LEU A 205 -5.29 13.93 17.17
C LEU A 205 -4.24 14.30 16.13
N HIS A 206 -4.46 13.95 14.87
CA HIS A 206 -3.59 14.32 13.76
C HIS A 206 -3.85 15.75 13.27
N ALA A 207 -5.04 16.29 13.50
CA ALA A 207 -5.47 17.61 13.04
C ALA A 207 -4.59 18.76 13.56
N ARG A 208 -3.82 18.53 14.63
CA ARG A 208 -2.77 19.44 15.13
C ARG A 208 -1.64 19.70 14.12
N TYR A 209 -1.39 18.78 13.19
CA TYR A 209 -0.40 18.95 12.12
C TYR A 209 -1.03 19.60 10.88
N THR A 210 -2.17 19.08 10.43
CA THR A 210 -2.90 19.58 9.27
C THR A 210 -4.39 19.31 9.38
N SER A 211 -5.22 20.23 8.91
CA SER A 211 -6.68 20.06 8.98
C SER A 211 -7.20 19.23 7.81
N PHE A 212 -8.33 18.55 8.01
CA PHE A 212 -9.00 17.81 6.94
C PHE A 212 -9.36 18.70 5.74
N LYS A 213 -9.86 19.92 6.02
CA LYS A 213 -10.20 20.90 4.98
C LYS A 213 -8.97 21.26 4.12
N LEU A 214 -7.82 21.50 4.76
CA LEU A 214 -6.58 21.79 4.04
C LEU A 214 -6.17 20.61 3.15
N LEU A 215 -6.25 19.37 3.66
CA LEU A 215 -5.94 18.19 2.84
C LEU A 215 -6.88 18.03 1.65
N GLN A 216 -8.19 18.28 1.81
CA GLN A 216 -9.13 18.26 0.69
C GLN A 216 -8.77 19.29 -0.38
N GLU A 217 -8.50 20.54 0.03
CA GLU A 217 -8.09 21.60 -0.90
C GLU A 217 -6.77 21.26 -1.59
N LEU A 218 -5.79 20.77 -0.84
CA LEU A 218 -4.47 20.39 -1.33
C LEU A 218 -4.54 19.28 -2.38
N TYR A 219 -5.19 18.16 -2.07
CA TYR A 219 -5.35 17.07 -3.04
C TYR A 219 -6.17 17.51 -4.25
N GLY A 220 -7.17 18.38 -4.06
CA GLY A 220 -7.90 19.01 -5.15
C GLY A 220 -6.98 19.79 -6.09
N LYS A 221 -6.09 20.62 -5.55
CA LYS A 221 -5.07 21.36 -6.33
C LYS A 221 -4.08 20.44 -7.04
N MET A 222 -3.58 19.42 -6.35
CA MET A 222 -2.61 18.49 -6.92
C MET A 222 -3.20 17.61 -8.03
N SER A 223 -4.54 17.49 -8.10
CA SER A 223 -5.26 16.77 -9.16
C SER A 223 -5.35 17.53 -10.49
N GLU A 224 -5.06 18.83 -10.49
CA GLU A 224 -5.05 19.66 -11.69
C GLU A 224 -4.04 19.12 -12.72
N GLN A 225 -4.37 19.21 -14.02
CA GLN A 225 -3.60 18.57 -15.10
C GLN A 225 -2.11 18.93 -15.10
N LYS A 226 -1.77 20.17 -14.72
CA LYS A 226 -0.39 20.66 -14.64
C LYS A 226 0.46 19.98 -13.57
N HIS A 227 -0.17 19.39 -12.54
CA HIS A 227 0.51 18.81 -11.37
C HIS A 227 0.43 17.28 -11.32
N ARG A 228 -0.49 16.67 -12.07
CA ARG A 228 -0.84 15.24 -11.99
C ARG A 228 0.32 14.26 -12.06
N LEU A 229 1.37 14.59 -12.81
CA LEU A 229 2.55 13.73 -12.98
C LEU A 229 3.68 14.07 -12.00
N SER A 230 3.61 15.21 -11.33
CA SER A 230 4.70 15.75 -10.49
C SER A 230 4.64 15.24 -9.05
N ILE A 231 3.48 14.81 -8.57
CA ILE A 231 3.26 14.40 -7.18
C ILE A 231 2.18 13.32 -7.08
N ILE A 232 2.11 12.63 -5.95
CA ILE A 232 1.07 11.62 -5.67
C ILE A 232 -0.35 12.17 -5.88
N GLN A 233 -1.23 11.33 -6.40
CA GLN A 233 -2.60 11.69 -6.72
C GLN A 233 -3.57 10.95 -5.81
N ALA A 234 -4.60 11.64 -5.33
CA ALA A 234 -5.76 10.97 -4.75
C ALA A 234 -6.64 10.44 -5.89
N CYS A 235 -6.84 9.13 -5.96
CA CYS A 235 -7.62 8.51 -7.02
C CYS A 235 -9.11 8.44 -6.66
N ASP A 236 -9.95 8.51 -7.70
CA ASP A 236 -11.38 8.24 -7.58
C ASP A 236 -11.59 6.73 -7.42
N VAL A 237 -12.27 6.35 -6.34
CA VAL A 237 -12.74 4.99 -6.13
C VAL A 237 -14.24 5.04 -5.82
N ASN A 238 -15.04 4.44 -6.70
CA ASN A 238 -16.51 4.40 -6.63
C ASN A 238 -17.17 5.80 -6.69
N GLY A 239 -16.66 6.70 -7.53
CA GLY A 239 -17.22 8.04 -7.75
C GLY A 239 -16.87 9.04 -6.65
N VAL A 240 -15.83 8.77 -5.86
CA VAL A 240 -15.39 9.65 -4.78
C VAL A 240 -13.89 9.90 -4.91
N ALA A 241 -13.55 11.14 -5.30
CA ALA A 241 -12.19 11.63 -5.40
C ALA A 241 -11.73 12.33 -4.10
N GLY A 242 -10.43 12.24 -3.81
CA GLY A 242 -9.82 12.94 -2.69
C GLY A 242 -9.97 12.26 -1.34
N PRO A 243 -9.46 12.90 -0.26
CA PRO A 243 -9.57 12.37 1.09
C PRO A 243 -10.99 12.49 1.65
N ARG A 244 -11.35 11.56 2.52
CA ARG A 244 -12.63 11.48 3.23
C ARG A 244 -12.40 11.43 4.74
N LEU A 245 -13.30 12.05 5.50
CA LEU A 245 -13.35 11.92 6.94
C LEU A 245 -14.65 11.21 7.33
N GLN A 246 -14.52 10.03 7.92
CA GLN A 246 -15.63 9.25 8.42
C GLN A 246 -15.99 9.79 9.81
N GLN A 247 -17.13 10.49 9.90
CA GLN A 247 -17.50 11.20 11.12
C GLN A 247 -17.86 10.26 12.28
N HIS A 248 -18.34 9.05 11.99
CA HIS A 248 -18.81 8.11 13.01
C HIS A 248 -17.68 7.53 13.87
N ASP A 249 -16.46 7.46 13.34
CA ASP A 249 -15.30 6.85 14.00
C ASP A 249 -14.04 7.73 13.95
N ASP A 250 -14.16 8.99 13.51
CA ASP A 250 -13.06 9.95 13.35
C ASP A 250 -11.90 9.38 12.53
N THR A 251 -12.22 8.69 11.42
CA THR A 251 -11.23 8.06 10.55
C THR A 251 -11.06 8.85 9.24
N TYR A 252 -9.87 9.40 9.02
CA TYR A 252 -9.46 9.90 7.72
C TYR A 252 -9.10 8.74 6.79
N VAL A 253 -9.52 8.80 5.53
CA VAL A 253 -9.22 7.80 4.49
C VAL A 253 -8.87 8.50 3.18
N VAL A 254 -7.77 8.09 2.56
CA VAL A 254 -7.40 8.53 1.21
C VAL A 254 -6.92 7.33 0.39
N HIS A 255 -7.24 7.34 -0.91
CA HIS A 255 -6.77 6.34 -1.86
C HIS A 255 -5.78 7.02 -2.81
N LEU A 256 -4.59 6.44 -2.95
CA LEU A 256 -3.44 7.08 -3.59
C LEU A 256 -2.92 6.26 -4.75
N ALA A 257 -2.60 6.94 -5.85
CA ALA A 257 -1.96 6.38 -7.02
C ALA A 257 -0.97 7.39 -7.64
N PRO A 258 0.06 6.96 -8.40
CA PRO A 258 0.40 5.56 -8.70
C PRO A 258 1.01 4.81 -7.51
N VAL A 259 1.00 3.47 -7.59
CA VAL A 259 1.70 2.58 -6.65
C VAL A 259 3.13 2.37 -7.13
N GLY A 260 4.10 2.60 -6.23
CA GLY A 260 5.53 2.43 -6.51
C GLY A 260 6.28 1.73 -5.38
N GLN A 261 7.53 1.40 -5.64
CA GLN A 261 8.44 0.81 -4.65
C GLN A 261 8.86 1.88 -3.63
N PRO A 262 8.67 1.67 -2.32
CA PRO A 262 9.15 2.61 -1.30
C PRO A 262 10.67 2.75 -1.31
N CYS A 263 11.17 3.98 -1.20
CA CYS A 263 12.60 4.24 -1.04
C CYS A 263 12.95 4.31 0.45
N MET A 264 13.82 3.43 0.94
CA MET A 264 14.26 3.45 2.34
C MET A 264 15.56 4.24 2.57
N GLY A 265 16.18 4.72 1.49
CA GLY A 265 17.45 5.44 1.52
C GLY A 265 17.88 5.86 0.12
N PRO A 266 19.07 6.48 0.00
CA PRO A 266 19.58 6.93 -1.28
C PRO A 266 19.87 5.77 -2.24
N PRO A 267 19.69 5.97 -3.56
CA PRO A 267 20.06 4.97 -4.54
C PRO A 267 21.58 4.78 -4.59
N ALA A 268 22.03 3.70 -5.26
CA ALA A 268 23.45 3.31 -5.27
C ALA A 268 24.36 4.22 -6.12
N THR A 269 23.79 5.04 -7.01
CA THR A 269 24.55 5.87 -7.95
C THR A 269 24.15 7.33 -7.87
N GLU A 270 25.09 8.22 -8.15
CA GLU A 270 24.82 9.67 -8.23
C GLU A 270 23.82 10.01 -9.34
N SER A 271 23.84 9.26 -10.44
CA SER A 271 22.88 9.47 -11.54
C SER A 271 21.45 9.18 -11.11
N ASP A 272 21.22 8.08 -10.40
CA ASP A 272 19.87 7.75 -9.89
C ASP A 272 19.47 8.71 -8.78
N LEU A 273 20.42 9.17 -7.97
CA LEU A 273 20.18 10.20 -6.97
C LEU A 273 19.72 11.51 -7.62
N ALA A 274 20.36 11.93 -8.71
CA ALA A 274 19.94 13.10 -9.46
C ALA A 274 18.51 12.95 -10.01
N CYS A 275 18.14 11.78 -10.53
CA CYS A 275 16.76 11.49 -10.95
C CYS A 275 15.76 11.50 -9.79
N ALA A 276 16.15 10.97 -8.63
CA ALA A 276 15.32 10.97 -7.43
C ALA A 276 15.06 12.39 -6.90
N VAL A 277 16.13 13.18 -6.78
CA VAL A 277 16.06 14.59 -6.38
C VAL A 277 15.25 15.40 -7.40
N LEU A 278 15.41 15.15 -8.71
CA LEU A 278 14.60 15.76 -9.76
C LEU A 278 13.10 15.48 -9.56
N GLY A 279 12.73 14.22 -9.28
CA GLY A 279 11.35 13.82 -9.02
C GLY A 279 10.76 14.53 -7.80
N VAL A 280 11.49 14.58 -6.69
CA VAL A 280 11.07 15.29 -5.47
C VAL A 280 10.92 16.80 -5.72
N LEU A 281 11.87 17.42 -6.41
CA LEU A 281 11.81 18.85 -6.73
C LEU A 281 10.65 19.20 -7.66
N ARG A 282 10.22 18.30 -8.55
CA ARG A 282 9.00 18.49 -9.35
C ARG A 282 7.75 18.52 -8.47
N GLY A 283 7.65 17.61 -7.50
CA GLY A 283 6.56 17.59 -6.53
C GLY A 283 6.54 18.84 -5.66
N LEU A 284 7.71 19.26 -5.15
CA LEU A 284 7.83 20.49 -4.37
C LEU A 284 7.49 21.73 -5.20
N ALA A 285 7.93 21.81 -6.46
CA ALA A 285 7.56 22.93 -7.34
C ALA A 285 6.04 23.01 -7.57
N ALA A 286 5.36 21.86 -7.69
CA ALA A 286 3.89 21.82 -7.77
C ALA A 286 3.24 22.37 -6.49
N LEU A 287 3.65 21.88 -5.32
CA LEU A 287 3.15 22.35 -4.01
C LEU A 287 3.39 23.85 -3.82
N HIS A 288 4.63 24.30 -4.02
CA HIS A 288 5.06 25.68 -3.79
C HIS A 288 4.33 26.65 -4.72
N SER A 289 4.04 26.23 -5.96
CA SER A 289 3.28 27.07 -6.90
C SER A 289 1.83 27.32 -6.49
N GLU A 290 1.28 26.49 -5.60
CA GLU A 290 -0.07 26.61 -5.04
C GLU A 290 -0.05 27.17 -3.59
N GLY A 291 1.12 27.60 -3.08
CA GLY A 291 1.27 28.16 -1.73
C GLY A 291 1.29 27.12 -0.60
N TYR A 292 1.59 25.86 -0.92
CA TYR A 292 1.73 24.78 0.06
C TYR A 292 3.18 24.33 0.23
N VAL A 293 3.48 23.75 1.38
CA VAL A 293 4.77 23.15 1.75
C VAL A 293 4.58 21.71 2.21
N HIS A 294 5.54 20.83 1.97
CA HIS A 294 5.43 19.40 2.27
C HIS A 294 5.68 19.09 3.75
N ARG A 295 6.65 19.78 4.38
CA ARG A 295 7.04 19.64 5.81
C ARG A 295 7.72 18.34 6.20
N ASP A 296 7.50 17.22 5.51
CA ASP A 296 8.14 15.93 5.81
C ASP A 296 8.92 15.33 4.61
N VAL A 297 9.78 16.11 3.95
CA VAL A 297 10.59 15.59 2.82
C VAL A 297 11.71 14.68 3.32
N ARG A 298 11.64 13.38 3.00
CA ARG A 298 12.65 12.37 3.35
C ARG A 298 12.45 11.09 2.54
N TRP A 299 13.46 10.21 2.51
CA TRP A 299 13.41 8.95 1.74
C TRP A 299 12.13 8.13 1.94
N PRO A 300 11.65 7.88 3.18
CA PRO A 300 10.40 7.13 3.40
C PRO A 300 9.17 7.71 2.70
N ASN A 301 9.19 8.99 2.32
CA ASN A 301 8.11 9.69 1.63
C ASN A 301 8.42 9.85 0.12
N VAL A 302 9.28 8.99 -0.43
CA VAL A 302 9.59 8.91 -1.85
C VAL A 302 9.33 7.48 -2.34
N ILE A 303 8.67 7.36 -3.49
CA ILE A 303 8.52 6.08 -4.19
C ILE A 303 9.24 6.11 -5.52
N PHE A 304 9.72 4.95 -5.96
CA PHE A 304 10.22 4.71 -7.31
C PHE A 304 9.13 4.05 -8.15
N LEU A 305 8.95 4.51 -9.39
CA LEU A 305 8.01 3.99 -10.38
C LEU A 305 8.82 3.30 -11.49
N PRO A 306 9.02 1.97 -11.42
CA PRO A 306 9.95 1.29 -12.31
C PRO A 306 9.58 1.39 -13.80
N ALA A 307 8.29 1.28 -14.13
CA ALA A 307 7.81 1.38 -15.50
C ALA A 307 8.08 2.76 -16.13
N GLU A 308 8.06 3.81 -15.32
CA GLU A 308 8.29 5.20 -15.74
C GLU A 308 9.74 5.65 -15.48
N ARG A 309 10.55 4.81 -14.82
CA ARG A 309 11.93 5.08 -14.38
C ARG A 309 12.09 6.43 -13.68
N ARG A 310 11.12 6.79 -12.83
CA ARG A 310 11.12 8.07 -12.10
C ARG A 310 10.73 7.90 -10.65
N TRP A 311 11.06 8.91 -9.84
CA TRP A 311 10.70 9.00 -8.44
C TRP A 311 9.58 10.01 -8.23
N LEU A 312 8.78 9.78 -7.20
CA LEU A 312 7.62 10.60 -6.86
C LEU A 312 7.60 10.88 -5.36
N LEU A 313 7.34 12.14 -5.00
CA LEU A 313 7.09 12.55 -3.62
C LEU A 313 5.65 12.15 -3.21
N ILE A 314 5.52 11.58 -2.02
CA ILE A 314 4.27 11.07 -1.44
C ILE A 314 4.08 11.58 0.00
N ASP A 315 2.96 11.20 0.64
CA ASP A 315 2.64 11.50 2.04
C ASP A 315 2.40 12.99 2.34
N LEU A 316 1.26 13.50 1.86
CA LEU A 316 0.86 14.90 2.04
C LEU A 316 0.17 15.16 3.38
N GLU A 317 0.02 14.15 4.24
CA GLU A 317 -0.69 14.28 5.52
C GLU A 317 0.06 15.17 6.52
N HIS A 318 1.34 15.51 6.26
CA HIS A 318 2.05 16.55 6.99
C HIS A 318 2.14 17.87 6.22
N ALA A 319 1.60 18.02 5.01
CA ALA A 319 1.66 19.26 4.25
C ALA A 319 0.84 20.39 4.89
N GLY A 320 1.23 21.64 4.64
CA GLY A 320 0.61 22.83 5.21
C GLY A 320 0.74 24.05 4.29
N GLN A 321 0.19 25.19 4.72
CA GLN A 321 0.36 26.45 4.01
C GLN A 321 1.78 27.00 4.19
N GLU A 322 2.31 27.63 3.15
CA GLU A 322 3.59 28.32 3.23
C GLU A 322 3.55 29.43 4.28
N GLY A 323 4.61 29.52 5.10
CA GLY A 323 4.76 30.55 6.13
C GLY A 323 3.97 30.28 7.40
N CYS A 324 3.39 29.08 7.56
CA CYS A 324 2.68 28.72 8.79
C CYS A 324 3.63 28.69 10.00
N ASP A 325 3.13 29.15 11.14
CA ASP A 325 3.86 29.11 12.40
C ASP A 325 3.99 27.66 12.87
N CYS A 326 5.24 27.20 12.94
CA CYS A 326 5.63 25.87 13.39
C CYS A 326 6.61 25.98 14.58
N SER A 327 6.56 27.09 15.33
CA SER A 327 7.42 27.34 16.50
C SER A 327 7.00 26.58 17.75
N LYS A 328 5.78 26.03 17.76
CA LYS A 328 5.16 25.33 18.90
C LYS A 328 4.76 23.91 18.55
N GLU A 329 4.43 23.14 19.58
CA GLU A 329 3.85 21.82 19.42
C GLU A 329 2.66 21.84 18.45
N PRO A 330 2.58 20.85 17.54
CA PRO A 330 3.31 19.58 17.54
C PRO A 330 4.65 19.60 16.78
N PHE A 331 5.14 20.78 16.43
CA PHE A 331 6.43 21.00 15.77
C PHE A 331 7.54 21.29 16.79
N PRO A 332 8.83 21.19 16.40
CA PRO A 332 9.35 20.70 15.12
C PRO A 332 9.11 19.19 14.92
N LEU A 333 9.06 18.73 13.66
CA LEU A 333 9.07 17.29 13.39
C LEU A 333 10.46 16.70 13.71
N PRO A 334 10.56 15.40 14.06
CA PRO A 334 11.82 14.79 14.53
C PRO A 334 13.02 14.91 13.57
N PHE A 335 12.77 15.04 12.27
CA PHE A 335 13.82 15.10 11.23
C PHE A 335 14.17 16.53 10.82
N TRP A 336 13.60 17.54 11.48
CA TRP A 336 13.96 18.92 11.25
C TRP A 336 15.25 19.26 11.99
N SER A 337 16.14 19.98 11.33
CA SER A 337 17.26 20.62 11.99
C SER A 337 16.82 21.94 12.62
N GLU A 338 17.62 22.49 13.53
CA GLU A 338 17.41 23.82 14.13
C GLU A 338 17.32 24.94 13.08
N ARG A 339 17.79 24.68 11.85
CA ARG A 339 17.81 25.63 10.73
C ARG A 339 16.68 25.42 9.73
N THR A 340 15.81 24.45 9.96
CA THR A 340 14.66 24.18 9.09
C THR A 340 13.71 25.39 9.07
N LEU A 341 13.38 25.93 10.24
CA LEU A 341 12.47 27.07 10.37
C LEU A 341 13.15 28.41 10.07
N ASP A 342 12.37 29.36 9.57
CA ASP A 342 12.74 30.77 9.43
C ASP A 342 11.89 31.58 10.41
N ASP A 343 12.48 32.02 11.52
CA ASP A 343 11.79 32.78 12.57
C ASP A 343 10.48 32.10 13.04
N GLY A 344 10.60 30.81 13.36
CA GLY A 344 9.46 29.98 13.78
C GLY A 344 8.53 29.52 12.66
N LYS A 345 8.69 30.00 11.43
CA LYS A 345 7.83 29.66 10.29
C LYS A 345 8.43 28.59 9.39
N TYR A 346 7.57 27.75 8.83
CA TYR A 346 7.97 26.79 7.80
C TYR A 346 7.67 27.36 6.41
N THR A 347 8.68 27.44 5.54
CA THR A 347 8.59 28.08 4.21
C THR A 347 8.88 27.09 3.10
N ALA A 348 8.68 27.48 1.83
CA ALA A 348 9.16 26.70 0.69
C ALA A 348 10.67 26.38 0.82
N GLN A 349 11.45 27.32 1.35
CA GLN A 349 12.90 27.14 1.56
C GLN A 349 13.23 26.13 2.67
N SER A 350 12.31 25.89 3.61
CA SER A 350 12.43 24.81 4.58
C SER A 350 12.36 23.44 3.89
N ASP A 351 11.44 23.23 2.93
CA ASP A 351 11.40 21.99 2.13
C ASP A 351 12.69 21.83 1.29
N MET A 352 13.18 22.92 0.70
CA MET A 352 14.42 22.90 -0.09
C MET A 352 15.63 22.49 0.76
N ARG A 353 15.70 22.95 2.02
CA ARG A 353 16.70 22.49 2.97
C ARG A 353 16.54 20.99 3.27
N MET A 354 15.32 20.52 3.47
CA MET A 354 15.05 19.10 3.73
C MET A 354 15.52 18.21 2.57
N VAL A 355 15.38 18.64 1.30
CA VAL A 355 15.98 17.91 0.16
C VAL A 355 17.49 17.73 0.35
N ALA A 356 18.21 18.77 0.74
CA ALA A 356 19.65 18.68 0.93
C ALA A 356 20.04 17.82 2.14
N GLU A 357 19.37 18.01 3.28
CA GLU A 357 19.68 17.33 4.54
C GLU A 357 19.22 15.87 4.54
N GLN A 358 18.06 15.57 3.95
CA GLN A 358 17.46 14.23 4.01
C GLN A 358 17.75 13.37 2.78
N LEU A 359 17.95 13.97 1.60
CA LEU A 359 18.13 13.22 0.36
C LEU A 359 19.57 13.27 -0.18
N MET A 360 20.28 14.38 0.01
CA MET A 360 21.62 14.59 -0.56
C MET A 360 22.77 14.50 0.46
N SER A 361 22.47 13.99 1.66
CA SER A 361 23.44 13.78 2.75
C SER A 361 23.52 12.29 3.11
N HIS A 362 24.59 11.90 3.80
CA HIS A 362 24.84 10.50 4.20
C HIS A 362 24.86 9.49 3.02
N LEU A 363 25.46 9.91 1.90
CA LEU A 363 25.60 9.10 0.71
C LEU A 363 26.79 8.13 0.85
N SER A 364 26.68 6.95 0.24
CA SER A 364 27.78 5.97 0.15
C SER A 364 28.85 6.33 -0.88
N PHE A 365 28.65 7.43 -1.61
CA PHE A 365 29.55 7.95 -2.64
C PHE A 365 29.71 9.47 -2.50
N PRO A 366 30.85 10.04 -2.92
CA PRO A 366 31.02 11.48 -3.00
C PRO A 366 30.16 12.06 -4.13
N LEU A 367 29.55 13.22 -3.90
CA LEU A 367 28.93 14.01 -4.97
C LEU A 367 30.02 14.68 -5.81
N GLU A 368 29.80 14.76 -7.12
CA GLU A 368 30.57 15.65 -7.99
C GLU A 368 30.39 17.12 -7.58
N ASP A 369 31.32 17.99 -8.00
CA ASP A 369 31.32 19.43 -7.69
C ASP A 369 29.97 20.10 -7.98
N SER A 370 29.33 19.74 -9.09
CA SER A 370 28.02 20.30 -9.44
C SER A 370 26.88 19.81 -8.53
N GLY A 371 26.96 18.58 -8.01
CA GLY A 371 26.02 18.06 -7.01
C GLY A 371 26.23 18.70 -5.64
N GLN A 372 27.50 18.88 -5.25
CA GLN A 372 27.86 19.60 -4.03
C GLN A 372 27.40 21.06 -4.08
N GLU A 373 27.58 21.73 -5.22
CA GLU A 373 27.12 23.10 -5.44
C GLU A 373 25.60 23.21 -5.26
N LEU A 374 24.82 22.32 -5.89
CA LEU A 374 23.37 22.30 -5.71
C LEU A 374 23.01 22.14 -4.23
N ARG A 375 23.58 21.14 -3.56
CA ARG A 375 23.34 20.88 -2.14
C ARG A 375 23.61 22.10 -1.28
N GLN A 376 24.73 22.80 -1.51
CA GLN A 376 25.06 24.02 -0.76
C GLN A 376 24.08 25.15 -1.01
N ARG A 377 23.61 25.33 -2.26
CA ARG A 377 22.59 26.35 -2.59
C ARG A 377 21.24 26.05 -1.93
N LEU A 378 20.85 24.78 -1.86
CA LEU A 378 19.65 24.32 -1.15
C LEU A 378 19.76 24.57 0.37
N LEU A 379 20.88 24.18 0.99
CA LEU A 379 21.16 24.47 2.41
C LEU A 379 21.20 25.97 2.71
N GLY A 380 21.68 26.77 1.77
CA GLY A 380 21.75 28.22 1.89
C GLY A 380 20.42 28.93 1.66
N LYS A 381 19.31 28.19 1.41
CA LYS A 381 17.99 28.76 1.06
C LYS A 381 18.06 29.73 -0.13
N ARG A 382 18.94 29.45 -1.11
CA ARG A 382 19.19 30.33 -2.27
C ARG A 382 18.41 29.96 -3.53
N PHE A 383 17.77 28.79 -3.54
CA PHE A 383 16.96 28.32 -4.67
C PHE A 383 15.56 27.98 -4.22
N SER A 384 14.58 28.41 -5.01
CA SER A 384 13.24 27.78 -5.07
C SER A 384 13.33 26.43 -5.78
N ALA A 385 12.29 25.59 -5.64
CA ALA A 385 12.17 24.33 -6.38
C ALA A 385 12.28 24.54 -7.90
N ALA A 386 11.57 25.53 -8.45
CA ALA A 386 11.60 25.85 -9.88
C ALA A 386 12.99 26.28 -10.39
N GLN A 387 13.76 27.01 -9.58
CA GLN A 387 15.14 27.36 -9.92
C GLN A 387 16.07 26.15 -9.83
N ALA A 388 15.93 25.33 -8.78
CA ALA A 388 16.72 24.12 -8.59
C ALA A 388 16.55 23.13 -9.75
N LEU A 389 15.33 22.98 -10.29
CA LEU A 389 15.04 22.13 -11.45
C LEU A 389 15.85 22.48 -12.71
N ARG A 390 16.34 23.73 -12.83
CA ARG A 390 17.16 24.19 -13.96
C ARG A 390 18.66 24.02 -13.72
N HIS A 391 19.05 23.47 -12.57
CA HIS A 391 20.46 23.32 -12.22
C HIS A 391 21.14 22.26 -13.09
N ARG A 392 22.38 22.55 -13.51
CA ARG A 392 23.18 21.71 -14.42
C ARG A 392 23.35 20.26 -13.96
N TRP A 393 23.40 20.04 -12.64
CA TRP A 393 23.50 18.69 -12.07
C TRP A 393 22.27 17.83 -12.40
N LEU A 394 21.08 18.43 -12.44
CA LEU A 394 19.82 17.74 -12.77
C LEU A 394 19.56 17.67 -14.29
N ALA A 395 20.21 18.51 -15.10
CA ALA A 395 20.07 18.47 -16.55
C ALA A 395 20.49 17.12 -17.13
N ARG A 396 21.45 16.43 -16.50
CA ARG A 396 21.89 15.07 -16.87
C ARG A 396 20.82 14.00 -16.62
N ALA A 397 19.93 14.23 -15.65
CA ALA A 397 18.81 13.34 -15.33
C ALA A 397 17.59 13.56 -16.25
N SER A 398 17.50 14.71 -16.92
CA SER A 398 16.36 15.05 -17.80
C SER A 398 16.47 14.47 -19.22
N GLY A 399 17.61 13.87 -19.57
CA GLY A 399 17.87 13.25 -20.88
C GLY A 399 17.77 11.72 -20.90
N ARG A 400 17.20 11.12 -19.84
CA ARG A 400 16.90 9.69 -19.70
C ARG A 400 15.41 9.52 -19.44
#